data_AF-A0A933XMF3-F1
#
_entry.id   AF-A0A933XMF3-F1
#
_cell.length_a   1.000
_cell.length_b   1.000
_cell.length_c   1.000
_cell.angle_alpha   90.00
_cell.angle_beta   90.00
_cell.angle_gamma   90.00
#
_symmetry.space_group_name_H-M   'P 1'
#
loop_
_entity.id
_entity.type
_entity.pdbx_description
1 polymer ?
#
loop_
_entity_poly.entity_id
_entity_poly.type
_entity_poly.pdbx_seq_one_letter_code
_entity_poly.pdbx_strand_id
1 'polypeptide(L)'
;MTELERQLGLILRGAVEVIQQSELESKLARSLKEKRPLRVKAGFDPTAPDLHLGHTVLIHKLKHFQELGHEVIFLIGDFTGMIGDPTGVSET
;
A
#
# COMPACT_ATOMS: atom_id res chain seq x y z
N MET A 1 -18.18 6.52 -16.10
CA MET A 1 -17.19 5.88 -15.22
C MET A 1 -17.82 5.70 -13.86
N THR A 2 -17.95 4.46 -13.39
CA THR A 2 -18.47 4.16 -12.06
C THR A 2 -17.45 4.55 -11.00
N GLU A 3 -17.88 4.70 -9.73
CA GLU A 3 -16.95 4.97 -8.63
C GLU A 3 -15.93 3.84 -8.47
N LEU A 4 -16.35 2.58 -8.67
CA LEU A 4 -15.44 1.42 -8.64
C LEU A 4 -14.34 1.54 -9.70
N GLU A 5 -14.70 1.82 -10.95
CA GLU A 5 -13.75 2.03 -12.05
C GLU A 5 -12.79 3.20 -11.77
N ARG A 6 -13.30 4.29 -11.16
CA ARG A 6 -12.48 5.45 -10.76
C ARG A 6 -11.43 5.06 -9.72
N GLN A 7 -11.85 4.33 -8.68
CA GLN A 7 -10.96 3.89 -7.61
C GLN A 7 -9.89 2.94 -8.15
N LEU A 8 -10.30 1.94 -8.94
CA LEU A 8 -9.39 1.01 -9.59
C LEU A 8 -8.37 1.72 -10.48
N GLY A 9 -8.82 2.64 -11.34
CA GLY A 9 -7.92 3.39 -12.21
C GLY A 9 -6.82 4.13 -11.44
N LEU A 10 -7.18 4.78 -10.32
CA LEU A 10 -6.22 5.50 -9.49
C LEU A 10 -5.28 4.56 -8.70
N ILE A 11 -5.80 3.43 -8.22
CA ILE A 11 -5.03 2.42 -7.48
C ILE A 11 -4.07 1.68 -8.39
N LEU A 12 -4.46 1.34 -9.63
CA LEU A 12 -3.61 0.64 -10.58
C LEU A 12 -2.54 1.54 -11.22
N ARG A 13 -2.79 2.85 -11.32
CA ARG A 13 -1.84 3.80 -11.92
C ARG A 13 -0.47 3.75 -11.24
N GLY A 14 0.57 3.38 -11.99
CA GLY A 14 1.95 3.31 -11.49
C GLY A 14 2.22 2.15 -10.52
N ALA A 15 1.28 1.21 -10.36
CA ALA A 15 1.58 -0.08 -9.74
C ALA A 15 2.34 -0.96 -10.74
N VAL A 16 3.40 -1.61 -10.29
CA VAL A 16 4.16 -2.57 -11.11
C VAL A 16 3.35 -3.84 -11.31
N GLU A 17 2.74 -4.32 -10.23
CA GLU A 17 1.94 -5.55 -10.21
C GLU A 17 0.83 -5.44 -9.15
N VAL A 18 -0.30 -6.10 -9.41
CA VAL A 18 -1.36 -6.30 -8.43
C VAL A 18 -1.71 -7.79 -8.40
N ILE A 19 -1.38 -8.44 -7.30
CA ILE A 19 -1.71 -9.84 -7.07
C ILE A 19 -3.23 -9.95 -6.91
N GLN A 20 -3.86 -10.79 -7.73
CA GLN A 20 -5.30 -11.05 -7.73
C GLN A 20 -6.14 -9.77 -7.83
N GLN A 21 -6.00 -9.04 -8.95
CA GLN A 21 -6.79 -7.83 -9.20
C GLN A 21 -8.30 -8.03 -9.00
N SER A 22 -8.87 -9.17 -9.41
CA SER A 22 -10.30 -9.47 -9.22
C SER A 22 -10.73 -9.48 -7.75
N GLU A 23 -9.84 -9.85 -6.82
CA GLU A 23 -10.10 -9.79 -5.39
C GLU A 23 -10.08 -8.33 -4.89
N LEU A 24 -9.14 -7.51 -5.37
CA LEU A 24 -9.11 -6.07 -5.09
C LEU A 24 -10.42 -5.40 -5.55
N GLU A 25 -10.87 -5.69 -6.78
CA GLU A 25 -12.14 -5.20 -7.32
C GLU A 25 -13.32 -5.57 -6.43
N SER A 26 -13.38 -6.83 -6.01
CA SER A 26 -14.41 -7.35 -5.10
C SER A 26 -14.39 -6.66 -3.72
N LYS A 27 -13.19 -6.42 -3.17
CA LYS A 27 -13.00 -5.71 -1.89
C LYS A 27 -13.47 -4.25 -1.98
N LEU A 28 -13.14 -3.55 -3.07
CA LEU A 28 -13.58 -2.17 -3.31
C LEU A 28 -15.09 -2.09 -3.50
N ALA A 29 -15.68 -2.99 -4.29
CA ALA A 29 -17.13 -3.07 -4.48
C ALA A 29 -17.86 -3.28 -3.13
N ARG A 30 -17.34 -4.17 -2.29
CA ARG A 30 -17.85 -4.38 -0.93
C ARG A 30 -17.68 -3.15 -0.05
N SER A 31 -16.51 -2.50 -0.10
CA SER A 31 -16.24 -1.25 0.64
C SER A 31 -17.25 -0.16 0.30
N LEU A 32 -17.56 0.02 -0.99
CA LEU A 32 -18.54 1.00 -1.47
C LEU A 32 -19.97 0.64 -1.01
N LYS A 33 -20.35 -0.63 -1.12
CA LYS A 33 -21.69 -1.12 -0.72
C LYS A 33 -21.92 -1.01 0.79
N GLU A 34 -20.94 -1.41 1.59
CA GLU A 34 -21.04 -1.45 3.06
C GLU A 34 -20.65 -0.13 3.72
N LYS A 35 -20.16 0.85 2.95
CA LYS A 35 -19.51 2.07 3.46
C LYS A 35 -18.43 1.78 4.50
N ARG A 36 -17.71 0.68 4.29
CA ARG A 36 -16.68 0.19 5.21
C ARG A 36 -15.31 0.30 4.55
N PRO A 37 -14.46 1.25 4.98
CA PRO A 37 -13.12 1.45 4.42
C PRO A 37 -12.28 0.18 4.38
N LEU A 38 -11.46 0.04 3.34
CA LEU A 38 -10.35 -0.90 3.37
C LEU A 38 -9.28 -0.41 4.35
N ARG A 39 -8.57 -1.35 4.95
CA ARG A 39 -7.38 -1.08 5.77
C ARG A 39 -6.16 -1.43 4.93
N VAL A 40 -5.35 -0.43 4.62
CA VAL A 40 -4.21 -0.51 3.70
C VAL A 40 -2.94 -0.38 4.51
N LYS A 41 -2.20 -1.48 4.64
CA LYS A 41 -0.97 -1.52 5.43
C LYS A 41 0.25 -1.32 4.53
N ALA A 42 1.18 -0.48 4.98
CA ALA A 42 2.54 -0.40 4.45
C ALA A 42 3.53 -0.45 5.59
N GLY A 43 4.55 -1.32 5.47
CA GLY A 43 5.66 -1.42 6.40
C GLY A 43 6.80 -0.48 6.01
N PHE A 44 7.44 0.13 7.00
CA PHE A 44 8.65 0.92 6.84
C PHE A 44 9.67 0.46 7.87
N ASP A 45 10.87 0.14 7.41
CA ASP A 45 11.99 -0.24 8.26
C ASP A 45 12.75 1.02 8.72
N PRO A 46 12.87 1.29 10.04
CA PRO A 46 13.54 2.49 10.54
C PRO A 46 15.08 2.40 10.53
N THR A 47 15.68 1.38 9.90
CA THR A 47 17.14 1.18 9.85
C THR A 47 17.92 2.34 9.23
N ALA A 48 17.32 3.08 8.30
CA ALA A 48 17.87 4.34 7.78
C ALA A 48 17.09 5.55 8.34
N PRO A 49 17.77 6.57 8.88
CA PRO A 49 17.10 7.73 9.46
C PRO A 49 16.45 8.66 8.43
N ASP A 50 16.81 8.54 7.15
CA ASP A 50 16.48 9.52 6.11
C ASP A 50 15.44 9.03 5.10
N LEU A 51 14.38 9.82 4.94
CA LEU A 51 13.39 9.65 3.87
C LEU A 51 13.90 10.30 2.58
N HIS A 52 14.18 9.51 1.56
CA HIS A 52 14.49 10.02 0.21
C HIS A 52 13.29 9.96 -0.75
N LEU A 53 13.43 10.59 -1.92
CA LEU A 53 12.39 10.67 -2.97
C LEU A 53 11.80 9.31 -3.39
N GLY A 54 12.58 8.23 -3.36
CA GLY A 54 12.05 6.88 -3.63
C GLY A 54 10.85 6.49 -2.75
N HIS A 55 10.82 6.89 -1.47
CA HIS A 55 9.71 6.58 -0.57
C HIS A 55 8.43 7.33 -0.94
N THR A 56 8.53 8.47 -1.61
CA THR A 56 7.36 9.27 -1.97
C THR A 56 6.47 8.52 -2.97
N VAL A 57 7.03 7.59 -3.75
CA VAL A 57 6.24 6.72 -4.65
C VAL A 57 5.20 5.93 -3.88
N LEU A 58 5.63 5.21 -2.83
CA LEU A 58 4.73 4.42 -1.99
C LEU A 58 3.79 5.33 -1.18
N ILE A 59 4.32 6.41 -0.60
CA ILE A 59 3.53 7.35 0.21
C ILE A 59 2.42 8.00 -0.63
N HIS A 60 2.69 8.36 -1.90
CA HIS A 60 1.67 8.88 -2.80
C HIS A 60 0.58 7.84 -3.11
N LYS A 61 0.94 6.56 -3.24
CA LYS A 61 -0.06 5.49 -3.40
C LYS A 61 -0.95 5.39 -2.16
N LEU A 62 -0.37 5.43 -0.96
CA LEU A 62 -1.13 5.46 0.30
C LEU A 62 -2.04 6.68 0.39
N LYS A 63 -1.55 7.85 -0.02
CA LYS A 63 -2.37 9.08 -0.12
C LYS A 63 -3.57 8.88 -1.04
N HIS A 64 -3.42 8.25 -2.20
CA HIS A 64 -4.56 7.93 -3.06
C HIS A 64 -5.60 7.08 -2.31
N PHE A 65 -5.18 6.05 -1.56
CA PHE A 65 -6.12 5.27 -0.75
C PHE A 65 -6.85 6.14 0.30
N GLN A 66 -6.16 7.07 0.97
CA GLN A 66 -6.79 8.00 1.91
C GLN A 66 -7.80 8.95 1.23
N GLU A 67 -7.44 9.51 0.07
CA GLU A 67 -8.33 10.36 -0.73
C GLU A 67 -9.56 9.62 -1.24
N LEU A 68 -9.47 8.29 -1.40
CA LEU A 68 -10.59 7.40 -1.71
C LEU A 68 -11.41 7.00 -0.47
N GLY A 69 -11.05 7.47 0.72
CA GLY A 69 -11.75 7.21 1.98
C GLY A 69 -11.33 5.91 2.69
N HIS A 70 -10.17 5.36 2.36
CA HIS A 70 -9.63 4.16 3.01
C HIS A 70 -8.72 4.51 4.21
N GLU A 71 -8.58 3.57 5.14
CA GLU A 71 -7.71 3.70 6.31
C GLU A 71 -6.30 3.22 5.94
N VAL A 72 -5.31 4.09 6.04
CA VAL A 72 -3.89 3.73 5.88
C VAL A 72 -3.28 3.42 7.24
N ILE A 73 -2.62 2.27 7.32
CA ILE A 73 -1.85 1.81 8.48
C ILE A 73 -0.38 1.87 8.09
N PHE A 74 0.31 2.90 8.58
CA PHE A 74 1.75 3.06 8.43
C PHE A 74 2.43 2.30 9.58
N LEU A 75 3.00 1.13 9.29
CA LEU A 75 3.62 0.28 10.31
C LEU A 75 5.13 0.46 10.29
N ILE A 76 5.69 0.88 11.42
CA ILE A 76 7.15 0.95 11.62
C ILE A 76 7.62 -0.40 12.16
N GLY A 77 8.56 -1.04 11.48
CA GLY A 77 9.09 -2.36 11.81
C GLY A 77 10.37 -2.31 12.65
N ASP A 78 10.30 -1.76 13.87
CA ASP A 78 11.43 -1.68 14.80
C ASP A 78 11.99 -3.06 15.19
N PHE A 79 11.12 -4.06 15.38
CA PHE A 79 11.52 -5.42 15.72
C PHE A 79 12.25 -6.14 14.59
N THR A 80 11.80 -5.97 13.33
CA THR A 80 12.49 -6.53 12.16
C THR A 80 13.84 -5.84 11.94
N GLY A 81 13.93 -4.53 12.16
CA GLY A 81 15.18 -3.78 12.07
C GLY A 81 16.25 -4.26 13.07
N MET A 82 15.85 -4.73 14.27
CA MET A 82 16.78 -5.30 15.26
C MET A 82 17.34 -6.68 14.88
N ILE A 83 16.58 -7.49 14.13
CA ILE A 83 17.00 -8.83 13.70
C ILE A 83 17.83 -8.75 12.41
N GLY A 84 17.58 -7.71 11.59
CA GLY A 84 18.07 -7.61 10.23
C GLY A 84 17.07 -8.23 9.25
N ASP A 85 16.73 -7.51 8.18
CA ASP A 85 15.92 -8.05 7.11
C ASP A 85 16.76 -9.07 6.30
N PRO A 86 16.36 -10.35 6.19
CA PRO A 86 17.09 -11.34 5.40
C PRO A 86 17.04 -11.05 3.89
N THR A 87 16.19 -10.12 3.43
CA THR A 87 16.06 -9.76 2.02
C THR A 87 17.27 -8.92 1.53
N GLY A 88 18.38 -9.60 1.27
CA GLY A 88 19.59 -8.96 0.72
C GLY A 88 20.89 -9.71 0.93
N VAL A 89 20.88 -10.82 1.68
CA VAL A 89 22.06 -11.69 1.76
C VAL A 89 22.15 -12.46 0.46
N SER A 90 22.96 -11.97 -0.48
CA SER A 90 23.41 -12.74 -1.64
C SER A 90 24.14 -13.96 -1.10
N GLU A 91 23.55 -15.14 -1.26
CA GLU A 91 24.32 -16.38 -1.24
C GLU A 91 25.44 -16.20 -2.28
N THR A 92 26.68 -16.26 -1.80
CA THR A 92 27.87 -16.34 -2.65
C THR A 92 28.23 -17.81 -2.77
#